data_AF-A0AAD6LCC3-F1
#
_entry.id   AF-A0AAD6LCC3-F1
#
_cell.length_a   1.000
_cell.length_b   1.000
_cell.length_c   1.000
_cell.angle_alpha   90.00
_cell.angle_beta   90.00
_cell.angle_gamma   90.00
#
_symmetry.space_group_name_H-M   'P 1'
#
loop_
_entity.id
_entity.type
_entity.pdbx_description
1 polymer ?
#
loop_
_entity_poly.entity_id
_entity_poly.type
_entity_poly.pdbx_seq_one_letter_code
_entity_poly.pdbx_strand_id
1 'polypeptide(L)'
;MLQRSSPFPDNHTFPFVLKACAYLFALFEGKQAHAHLLKLGFQSDVYINNSLIHFYASCGSLESAKNVFDKMPQRSLVSWNSMILGFAMHGKGELALECFERMIRISRFVPNSITFVGVLSACNHRYMVNEGRKYFDMMVNEYKIEPQLEHYGCLVDILARAGLIDEALELVSSMPMKPDVVIWRSLLDSCCKRNASVELSENIARQILESEQGDSSGVYVLLSRVYASASRWNDVGLVRKLMTNNGILKEPGCSLIEVDGVTHEFFAGDTSHPQTKEIYQVLNVVEERLDSTGYKPDYSQAPMVDELNTSKRDSLRLHSERLAIAFGLLNLKPGMPIRIFKNLRVCDDCHKVTGLISEIFNVEIIVRDRVRFHHFKDGSCSCMDYW
;
A
#
# COMPACT_ATOMS: atom_id res chain seq x y z
N MET A 1 16.35 -24.70 7.81
CA MET A 1 15.41 -25.85 7.69
C MET A 1 15.59 -26.64 6.39
N LEU A 2 15.71 -26.01 5.22
CA LEU A 2 15.68 -26.70 3.90
C LEU A 2 16.89 -27.59 3.55
N GLN A 3 18.01 -27.54 4.30
CA GLN A 3 19.22 -28.33 4.00
C GLN A 3 19.23 -29.75 4.61
N ARG A 4 18.29 -30.07 5.52
CA ARG A 4 18.32 -31.33 6.29
C ARG A 4 17.10 -32.24 6.06
N SER A 5 16.19 -31.87 5.17
CA SER A 5 14.97 -32.62 4.86
C SER A 5 15.11 -33.39 3.55
N SER A 6 14.75 -34.69 3.58
CA SER A 6 14.42 -35.48 2.39
C SER A 6 12.89 -35.49 2.26
N PRO A 7 12.30 -35.16 1.09
CA PRO A 7 12.96 -34.86 -0.19
C PRO A 7 13.65 -33.49 -0.22
N PHE A 8 14.67 -33.35 -1.08
CA PHE A 8 15.37 -32.09 -1.31
C PHE A 8 14.45 -31.06 -1.98
N PRO A 9 14.61 -29.76 -1.68
CA PRO A 9 13.85 -28.71 -2.35
C PRO A 9 14.08 -28.72 -3.86
N ASP A 10 13.00 -28.65 -4.62
CA ASP A 10 12.99 -28.64 -6.08
C ASP A 10 12.40 -27.32 -6.64
N ASN A 11 12.28 -27.25 -7.97
CA ASN A 11 11.73 -26.10 -8.68
C ASN A 11 10.25 -25.80 -8.34
N HIS A 12 9.52 -26.75 -7.73
CA HIS A 12 8.16 -26.55 -7.25
C HIS A 12 8.09 -26.09 -5.80
N THR A 13 9.13 -26.35 -5.00
CA THR A 13 9.20 -25.97 -3.58
C THR A 13 9.45 -24.46 -3.40
N PHE A 14 10.43 -23.90 -4.11
CA PHE A 14 10.84 -22.50 -3.94
C PHE A 14 9.74 -21.47 -4.19
N PRO A 15 8.87 -21.61 -5.21
CA PRO A 15 7.75 -20.69 -5.43
C PRO A 15 6.86 -20.50 -4.20
N PHE A 16 6.56 -21.56 -3.44
CA PHE A 16 5.75 -21.45 -2.22
C PHE A 16 6.51 -20.78 -1.08
N VAL A 17 7.81 -21.07 -0.92
CA VAL A 17 8.67 -20.41 0.06
C VAL A 17 8.73 -18.90 -0.23
N LEU A 18 8.98 -18.52 -1.49
CA LEU A 18 9.03 -17.13 -1.92
C LEU A 18 7.68 -16.43 -1.75
N LYS A 19 6.56 -17.12 -2.01
CA LYS A 19 5.22 -16.60 -1.75
C LYS A 19 4.96 -16.37 -0.26
N ALA A 20 5.43 -17.26 0.62
CA ALA A 20 5.35 -17.06 2.06
C ALA A 20 6.21 -15.87 2.51
N CYS A 21 7.43 -15.74 1.99
CA CYS A 21 8.29 -14.58 2.27
C CYS A 21 7.66 -13.27 1.76
N ALA A 22 7.03 -13.27 0.58
CA ALA A 22 6.29 -12.13 0.06
C ALA A 22 5.13 -11.72 0.97
N TYR A 23 4.38 -12.70 1.49
CA TYR A 23 3.24 -12.46 2.37
C TYR A 23 3.65 -11.93 3.75
N LEU A 24 4.77 -12.41 4.28
CA LEU A 24 5.33 -12.02 5.58
C LEU A 24 6.27 -10.80 5.50
N PHE A 25 6.54 -10.29 4.29
CA PHE A 25 7.54 -9.25 4.02
C PHE A 25 8.96 -9.61 4.46
N ALA A 26 9.25 -10.91 4.57
CA ALA A 26 10.51 -11.47 5.06
C ALA A 26 11.61 -11.40 3.99
N LEU A 27 12.23 -10.23 3.84
CA LEU A 27 13.20 -9.96 2.79
C LEU A 27 14.50 -10.73 3.03
N PHE A 28 14.93 -10.86 4.27
CA PHE A 28 16.14 -11.59 4.65
C PHE A 28 16.03 -13.08 4.30
N GLU A 29 14.98 -13.77 4.73
CA GLU A 29 14.73 -15.19 4.45
C GLU A 29 14.56 -15.43 2.96
N GLY A 30 13.82 -14.58 2.25
CA GLY A 30 13.62 -14.75 0.82
C GLY A 30 14.91 -14.52 0.01
N LYS A 31 15.82 -13.65 0.47
CA LYS A 31 17.18 -13.54 -0.10
C LYS A 31 18.00 -14.81 0.13
N GLN A 32 17.88 -15.46 1.30
CA GLN A 32 18.51 -16.76 1.52
C GLN A 32 17.94 -17.83 0.60
N ALA A 33 16.62 -17.87 0.42
CA ALA A 33 15.96 -18.78 -0.52
C ALA A 33 16.44 -18.55 -1.96
N HIS A 34 16.55 -17.29 -2.40
CA HIS A 34 17.12 -16.96 -3.70
C HIS A 34 18.59 -17.41 -3.83
N ALA A 35 19.42 -17.20 -2.81
CA ALA A 35 20.81 -17.67 -2.84
C ALA A 35 20.89 -19.21 -2.95
N HIS A 36 20.00 -19.95 -2.27
CA HIS A 36 19.91 -21.40 -2.41
C HIS A 36 19.49 -21.83 -3.80
N LEU A 37 18.51 -21.13 -4.38
CA LEU A 37 18.06 -21.38 -5.74
C LEU A 37 19.21 -21.29 -6.77
N LEU A 38 20.04 -20.25 -6.67
CA LEU A 38 21.20 -20.06 -7.55
C LEU A 38 22.21 -21.21 -7.40
N LYS A 39 22.45 -21.67 -6.16
CA LYS A 39 23.36 -22.81 -5.89
C LYS A 39 22.85 -24.13 -6.47
N LEU A 40 21.53 -24.30 -6.56
CA LEU A 40 20.90 -25.49 -7.15
C LEU A 40 20.75 -25.39 -8.67
N GLY A 41 21.13 -24.26 -9.28
CA GLY A 41 21.13 -24.09 -10.73
C GLY A 41 19.77 -23.74 -11.33
N PHE A 42 18.77 -23.31 -10.55
CA PHE A 42 17.45 -22.97 -11.10
C PHE A 42 17.33 -21.52 -11.62
N GLN A 43 18.44 -20.79 -11.82
CA GLN A 43 18.38 -19.39 -12.27
C GLN A 43 17.69 -19.16 -13.63
N SER A 44 17.60 -20.19 -14.47
CA SER A 44 16.94 -20.10 -15.77
C SER A 44 15.46 -20.47 -15.75
N ASP A 45 14.93 -20.97 -14.61
CA ASP A 45 13.54 -21.39 -14.50
C ASP A 45 12.60 -20.18 -14.47
N VAL A 46 11.73 -20.07 -15.48
CA VAL A 46 10.81 -18.93 -15.64
C VAL A 46 9.78 -18.86 -14.51
N TYR A 47 9.29 -20.00 -14.02
CA TYR A 47 8.27 -20.04 -12.97
C TYR A 47 8.83 -19.54 -11.64
N ILE A 48 10.05 -19.95 -11.32
CA ILE A 48 10.77 -19.46 -10.15
C ILE A 48 11.10 -17.98 -10.29
N ASN A 49 11.62 -17.55 -11.44
CA ASN A 49 11.95 -16.14 -11.67
C ASN A 49 10.73 -15.23 -11.53
N ASN A 50 9.55 -15.67 -11.98
CA ASN A 50 8.30 -14.93 -11.76
C ASN A 50 7.95 -14.82 -10.26
N SER A 51 8.19 -15.89 -9.50
CA SER A 51 8.00 -15.89 -8.05
C SER A 51 9.01 -14.99 -7.33
N LEU A 52 10.25 -14.92 -7.82
CA LEU A 52 11.28 -13.99 -7.32
C LEU A 52 10.92 -12.52 -7.60
N ILE A 53 10.43 -12.20 -8.81
CA ILE A 53 9.96 -10.85 -9.16
C ILE A 53 8.84 -10.43 -8.20
N HIS A 54 7.84 -11.29 -8.01
CA HIS A 54 6.74 -11.01 -7.09
C HIS A 54 7.22 -10.86 -5.64
N PHE A 55 8.11 -11.73 -5.17
CA PHE A 55 8.70 -11.65 -3.84
C PHE A 55 9.42 -10.32 -3.60
N TYR A 56 10.35 -9.96 -4.49
CA TYR A 56 11.13 -8.75 -4.32
C TYR A 56 10.28 -7.48 -4.39
N ALA A 57 9.28 -7.44 -5.28
CA ALA A 57 8.33 -6.34 -5.32
C ALA A 57 7.53 -6.26 -4.01
N SER A 58 6.94 -7.37 -3.55
CA SER A 58 6.14 -7.41 -2.30
C SER A 58 6.92 -7.07 -1.04
N CYS A 59 8.25 -7.23 -1.04
CA CYS A 59 9.14 -6.89 0.07
C CYS A 59 9.80 -5.50 -0.06
N GLY A 60 9.33 -4.64 -0.99
CA GLY A 60 9.86 -3.28 -1.10
C GLY A 60 11.26 -3.20 -1.72
N SER A 61 11.67 -4.20 -2.50
CA SER A 61 12.95 -4.24 -3.22
C SER A 61 12.73 -4.31 -4.73
N LEU A 62 12.10 -3.26 -5.27
CA LEU A 62 11.74 -3.17 -6.69
C LEU A 62 12.94 -3.30 -7.62
N GLU A 63 14.09 -2.76 -7.23
CA GLU A 63 15.34 -2.88 -8.01
C GLU A 63 15.77 -4.35 -8.13
N SER A 64 15.67 -5.14 -7.07
CA SER A 64 15.96 -6.57 -7.12
C SER A 64 14.97 -7.32 -8.02
N ALA A 65 13.68 -6.96 -7.97
CA ALA A 65 12.66 -7.52 -8.86
C ALA A 65 12.99 -7.23 -10.33
N LYS A 66 13.35 -5.98 -10.64
CA LYS A 66 13.79 -5.56 -11.97
C LYS A 66 15.07 -6.29 -12.40
N ASN A 67 16.05 -6.45 -11.51
CA ASN A 67 17.29 -7.16 -11.80
C ASN A 67 17.06 -8.64 -12.12
N VAL A 68 16.14 -9.31 -11.42
CA VAL A 68 15.71 -10.67 -11.78
C VAL A 68 15.09 -10.65 -13.17
N PHE A 69 14.08 -9.78 -13.38
CA PHE A 69 13.39 -9.66 -14.66
C PHE A 69 14.34 -9.41 -15.82
N ASP A 70 15.30 -8.50 -15.69
CA ASP A 70 16.26 -8.12 -16.74
C ASP A 70 17.23 -9.26 -17.09
N LYS A 71 17.60 -10.09 -16.11
CA LYS A 71 18.51 -11.24 -16.30
C LYS A 71 17.82 -12.50 -16.81
N MET A 72 16.49 -12.53 -16.90
CA MET A 72 15.76 -13.70 -17.39
C MET A 72 16.12 -13.99 -18.86
N PRO A 73 16.58 -15.22 -19.21
CA PRO A 73 16.88 -15.58 -20.59
C PRO A 73 15.61 -15.71 -21.45
N GLN A 74 14.52 -16.15 -20.83
CA GLN A 74 13.20 -16.23 -21.44
C GLN A 74 12.19 -15.59 -20.48
N ARG A 75 11.24 -14.85 -21.02
CA ARG A 75 10.15 -14.21 -20.28
C ARG A 75 8.82 -14.77 -20.78
N SER A 76 7.88 -14.96 -19.87
CA SER A 76 6.49 -15.28 -20.21
C SER A 76 5.60 -14.06 -20.01
N LEU A 77 4.34 -14.13 -20.44
CA LEU A 77 3.34 -13.10 -20.13
C LEU A 77 3.23 -12.85 -18.62
N VAL A 78 3.40 -13.91 -17.80
CA VAL A 78 3.42 -13.78 -16.34
C VAL A 78 4.61 -12.94 -15.88
N SER A 79 5.80 -13.09 -16.48
CA SER A 79 6.98 -12.27 -16.14
C SER A 79 6.71 -10.78 -16.35
N TRP A 80 6.08 -10.43 -17.49
CA TRP A 80 5.70 -9.05 -17.80
C TRP A 80 4.63 -8.52 -16.86
N ASN A 81 3.57 -9.30 -16.64
CA ASN A 81 2.49 -8.93 -15.72
C ASN A 81 3.02 -8.71 -14.29
N SER A 82 3.91 -9.58 -13.79
CA SER A 82 4.55 -9.43 -12.48
C SER A 82 5.34 -8.12 -12.37
N MET A 83 6.05 -7.72 -13.43
CA MET A 83 6.82 -6.48 -13.43
C MET A 83 5.92 -5.24 -13.55
N ILE A 84 4.88 -5.26 -14.40
CA ILE A 84 3.89 -4.18 -14.53
C ILE A 84 3.19 -3.94 -13.19
N LEU A 85 2.68 -5.01 -12.56
CA LEU A 85 2.05 -4.94 -11.23
C LEU A 85 3.03 -4.46 -10.16
N GLY A 86 4.28 -4.91 -10.22
CA GLY A 86 5.34 -4.45 -9.32
C GLY A 86 5.58 -2.94 -9.43
N PHE A 87 5.66 -2.39 -10.65
CA PHE A 87 5.77 -0.95 -10.84
C PHE A 87 4.52 -0.19 -10.35
N ALA A 88 3.32 -0.68 -10.67
CA ALA A 88 2.06 -0.07 -10.24
C ALA A 88 1.96 -0.01 -8.70
N MET A 89 2.25 -1.12 -8.02
CA MET A 89 2.24 -1.21 -6.56
C MET A 89 3.25 -0.25 -5.90
N HIS A 90 4.29 0.17 -6.61
CA HIS A 90 5.32 1.10 -6.12
C HIS A 90 5.09 2.56 -6.50
N GLY A 91 3.93 2.90 -7.07
CA GLY A 91 3.64 4.25 -7.55
C GLY A 91 4.54 4.66 -8.71
N LYS A 92 5.05 3.71 -9.49
CA LYS A 92 5.91 3.97 -10.66
C LYS A 92 5.09 3.78 -11.95
N GLY A 93 3.99 4.53 -12.04
CA GLY A 93 2.99 4.38 -13.11
C GLY A 93 3.60 4.48 -14.51
N GLU A 94 4.45 5.47 -14.76
CA GLU A 94 5.13 5.65 -16.06
C GLU A 94 5.98 4.44 -16.44
N LEU A 95 6.78 3.91 -15.51
CA LEU A 95 7.58 2.70 -15.75
C LEU A 95 6.71 1.46 -16.01
N ALA A 96 5.53 1.37 -15.39
CA ALA A 96 4.57 0.30 -15.66
C ALA A 96 4.03 0.38 -17.09
N LEU A 97 3.66 1.59 -17.55
CA LEU A 97 3.18 1.83 -18.92
C LEU A 97 4.28 1.60 -19.96
N GLU A 98 5.52 2.04 -19.68
CA GLU A 98 6.67 1.72 -20.53
C GLU A 98 6.93 0.21 -20.62
N CYS A 99 6.79 -0.51 -19.50
CA CYS A 99 6.92 -1.96 -19.46
C CYS A 99 5.83 -2.65 -20.31
N PHE A 100 4.59 -2.18 -20.23
CA PHE A 100 3.49 -2.62 -21.08
C PHE A 100 3.75 -2.36 -22.57
N GLU A 101 4.19 -1.16 -22.94
CA GLU A 101 4.52 -0.80 -24.33
C GLU A 101 5.67 -1.66 -24.89
N ARG A 102 6.70 -1.93 -24.08
CA ARG A 102 7.78 -2.85 -24.46
C ARG A 102 7.26 -4.27 -24.67
N MET A 103 6.38 -4.75 -23.80
CA MET A 103 5.77 -6.07 -23.89
C MET A 103 5.05 -6.27 -25.24
N ILE A 104 4.23 -5.30 -25.66
CA ILE A 104 3.44 -5.39 -26.89
C ILE A 104 4.28 -5.11 -28.16
N ARG A 105 5.15 -4.09 -28.16
CA ARG A 105 5.85 -3.65 -29.37
C ARG A 105 7.10 -4.47 -29.68
N ILE A 106 7.88 -4.79 -28.65
CA ILE A 106 9.18 -5.44 -28.80
C ILE A 106 9.03 -6.95 -28.65
N SER A 107 8.40 -7.37 -27.55
CA SER A 107 8.29 -8.81 -27.24
C SER A 107 7.07 -9.49 -27.83
N ARG A 108 6.15 -8.73 -28.45
CA ARG A 108 4.97 -9.23 -29.18
C ARG A 108 4.07 -10.15 -28.36
N PHE A 109 4.02 -9.96 -27.04
CA PHE A 109 3.06 -10.66 -26.19
C PHE A 109 1.69 -10.01 -26.30
N VAL A 110 0.65 -10.85 -26.33
CA VAL A 110 -0.75 -10.40 -26.30
C VAL A 110 -1.16 -10.15 -24.84
N PRO A 111 -1.54 -8.91 -24.48
CA PRO A 111 -2.13 -8.60 -23.18
C PRO A 111 -3.32 -9.48 -22.83
N ASN A 112 -3.49 -9.77 -21.54
CA ASN A 112 -4.70 -10.43 -21.02
C ASN A 112 -5.34 -9.59 -19.91
N SER A 113 -6.44 -10.10 -19.34
CA SER A 113 -7.14 -9.49 -18.20
C SER A 113 -6.18 -9.03 -17.08
N ILE A 114 -5.26 -9.91 -16.65
CA ILE A 114 -4.28 -9.58 -15.59
C ILE A 114 -3.34 -8.44 -16.01
N THR A 115 -2.94 -8.39 -17.28
CA THR A 115 -2.13 -7.27 -17.81
C THR A 115 -2.87 -5.94 -17.61
N PHE A 116 -4.15 -5.87 -17.97
CA PHE A 116 -4.92 -4.64 -17.87
C PHE A 116 -5.25 -4.25 -16.42
N VAL A 117 -5.41 -5.20 -15.50
CA VAL A 117 -5.45 -4.87 -14.06
C VAL A 117 -4.17 -4.12 -13.64
N GLY A 118 -2.99 -4.59 -14.08
CA GLY A 118 -1.72 -3.93 -13.78
C GLY A 118 -1.59 -2.53 -14.41
N VAL A 119 -1.99 -2.39 -15.67
CA VAL A 119 -1.96 -1.11 -16.40
C VAL A 119 -2.94 -0.09 -15.80
N LEU A 120 -4.16 -0.51 -15.46
CA LEU A 120 -5.13 0.36 -14.81
C LEU A 120 -4.68 0.73 -13.40
N SER A 121 -4.15 -0.22 -12.62
CA SER A 121 -3.58 0.06 -11.30
C SER A 121 -2.46 1.09 -11.35
N ALA A 122 -1.65 1.10 -12.41
CA ALA A 122 -0.59 2.08 -12.63
C ALA A 122 -1.11 3.51 -12.87
N CYS A 123 -2.38 3.65 -13.29
CA CYS A 123 -3.03 4.93 -13.58
C CYS A 123 -3.70 5.56 -12.35
N ASN A 124 -3.49 5.04 -11.13
CA ASN A 124 -4.16 5.51 -9.89
C ASN A 124 -3.67 6.88 -9.36
N HIS A 125 -2.97 7.66 -10.20
CA HIS A 125 -2.48 9.01 -9.91
C HIS A 125 -3.32 10.07 -10.62
N ARG A 126 -3.45 11.28 -10.03
CA ARG A 126 -4.38 12.35 -10.49
C ARG A 126 -4.28 12.66 -11.98
N TYR A 127 -3.07 12.58 -12.51
CA TYR A 127 -2.74 13.00 -13.86
C TYR A 127 -2.96 11.90 -14.91
N MET A 128 -3.44 10.72 -14.51
CA MET A 128 -3.57 9.55 -15.38
C MET A 128 -5.02 9.07 -15.55
N VAL A 129 -6.03 9.88 -15.19
CA VAL A 129 -7.45 9.54 -15.42
C VAL A 129 -7.72 9.24 -16.91
N ASN A 130 -7.18 10.07 -17.80
CA ASN A 130 -7.35 9.90 -19.25
C ASN A 130 -6.66 8.63 -19.76
N GLU A 131 -5.47 8.32 -19.24
CA GLU A 131 -4.78 7.06 -19.57
C GLU A 131 -5.56 5.86 -19.04
N GLY A 132 -6.08 5.92 -17.82
CA GLY A 132 -6.93 4.87 -17.25
C GLY A 132 -8.15 4.56 -18.13
N ARG A 133 -8.86 5.59 -18.60
CA ARG A 133 -9.98 5.42 -19.55
C ARG A 133 -9.53 4.82 -20.87
N LYS A 134 -8.47 5.38 -21.45
CA LYS A 134 -7.89 4.91 -22.72
C LYS A 134 -7.52 3.43 -22.66
N TYR A 135 -6.86 2.97 -21.58
CA TYR A 135 -6.49 1.56 -21.45
C TYR A 135 -7.68 0.66 -21.15
N PHE A 136 -8.69 1.15 -20.43
CA PHE A 136 -9.95 0.42 -20.25
C PHE A 136 -10.68 0.24 -21.59
N ASP A 137 -10.76 1.30 -22.40
CA ASP A 137 -11.35 1.25 -23.74
C ASP A 137 -10.55 0.34 -24.68
N MET A 138 -9.21 0.42 -24.64
CA MET A 138 -8.32 -0.46 -25.41
C MET A 138 -8.56 -1.94 -25.06
N MET A 139 -8.69 -2.26 -23.77
CA MET A 139 -8.99 -3.61 -23.30
C MET A 139 -10.26 -4.18 -23.93
N VAL A 140 -11.35 -3.39 -23.91
CA VAL A 140 -12.67 -3.82 -24.40
C VAL A 140 -12.73 -3.81 -25.93
N ASN A 141 -12.29 -2.71 -26.55
CA ASN A 141 -12.52 -2.45 -27.96
C ASN A 141 -11.46 -3.08 -28.87
N GLU A 142 -10.19 -3.08 -28.47
CA GLU A 142 -9.10 -3.60 -29.29
C GLU A 142 -8.80 -5.07 -28.94
N TYR A 143 -8.63 -5.38 -27.65
CA TYR A 143 -8.27 -6.73 -27.22
C TYR A 143 -9.46 -7.66 -26.95
N LYS A 144 -10.69 -7.12 -27.00
CA LYS A 144 -11.94 -7.88 -26.79
C LYS A 144 -11.97 -8.63 -25.45
N ILE A 145 -11.35 -8.04 -24.42
CA ILE A 145 -11.34 -8.59 -23.07
C ILE A 145 -12.56 -8.04 -22.32
N GLU A 146 -13.39 -8.94 -21.81
CA GLU A 146 -14.57 -8.57 -21.02
C GLU A 146 -14.15 -8.03 -19.65
N PRO A 147 -14.60 -6.81 -19.26
CA PRO A 147 -14.28 -6.23 -17.97
C PRO A 147 -14.77 -7.09 -16.80
N GLN A 148 -13.83 -7.53 -15.98
CA GLN A 148 -14.08 -8.16 -14.68
C GLN A 148 -14.09 -7.13 -13.54
N LEU A 149 -14.54 -7.56 -12.35
CA LEU A 149 -14.67 -6.75 -11.15
C LEU A 149 -13.39 -5.96 -10.82
N GLU A 150 -12.22 -6.55 -10.99
CA GLU A 150 -10.93 -5.93 -10.71
C GLU A 150 -10.63 -4.74 -11.64
N HIS A 151 -11.07 -4.79 -12.91
CA HIS A 151 -10.88 -3.69 -13.85
C HIS A 151 -11.78 -2.50 -13.50
N TYR A 152 -13.04 -2.78 -13.18
CA TYR A 152 -13.96 -1.76 -12.67
C TYR A 152 -13.44 -1.17 -11.36
N GLY A 153 -12.95 -2.00 -10.45
CA GLY A 153 -12.38 -1.53 -9.20
C GLY A 153 -11.18 -0.60 -9.40
N CYS A 154 -10.29 -0.89 -10.34
CA CYS A 154 -9.20 0.01 -10.70
C CYS A 154 -9.74 1.34 -11.26
N LEU A 155 -10.68 1.30 -12.21
CA LEU A 155 -11.21 2.52 -12.83
C LEU A 155 -12.01 3.39 -11.85
N VAL A 156 -12.81 2.77 -10.98
CA VAL A 156 -13.52 3.46 -9.89
C VAL A 156 -12.53 4.09 -8.92
N ASP A 157 -11.45 3.40 -8.54
CA ASP A 157 -10.41 3.97 -7.67
C ASP A 157 -9.74 5.20 -8.32
N ILE A 158 -9.43 5.14 -9.63
CA ILE A 158 -8.88 6.26 -10.40
C ILE A 158 -9.83 7.47 -10.36
N LEU A 159 -11.12 7.27 -10.68
CA LEU A 159 -12.14 8.33 -10.72
C LEU A 159 -12.42 8.91 -9.33
N ALA A 160 -12.57 8.03 -8.34
CA ALA A 160 -12.82 8.39 -6.96
C ALA A 160 -11.71 9.29 -6.44
N ARG A 161 -10.44 8.90 -6.58
CA ARG A 161 -9.30 9.73 -6.14
C ARG A 161 -9.24 11.07 -6.87
N ALA A 162 -9.64 11.10 -8.16
CA ALA A 162 -9.69 12.33 -8.95
C ALA A 162 -10.78 13.30 -8.49
N GLY A 163 -11.70 12.83 -7.63
CA GLY A 163 -12.85 13.58 -7.18
C GLY A 163 -14.02 13.56 -8.15
N LEU A 164 -13.96 12.69 -9.16
CA LEU A 164 -15.04 12.48 -10.13
C LEU A 164 -16.03 11.47 -9.54
N ILE A 165 -16.62 11.81 -8.38
CA ILE A 165 -17.46 10.89 -7.59
C ILE A 165 -18.72 10.49 -8.37
N ASP A 166 -19.37 11.45 -9.02
CA ASP A 166 -20.59 11.21 -9.79
C ASP A 166 -20.33 10.22 -10.94
N GLU A 167 -19.27 10.46 -11.73
CA GLU A 167 -18.86 9.53 -12.79
C GLU A 167 -18.49 8.14 -12.26
N ALA A 168 -17.85 8.08 -11.08
CA ALA A 168 -17.50 6.81 -10.46
C ALA A 168 -18.78 6.04 -10.04
N LEU A 169 -19.81 6.72 -9.54
CA LEU A 169 -21.11 6.13 -9.21
C LEU A 169 -21.89 5.69 -10.44
N GLU A 170 -21.83 6.47 -11.53
CA GLU A 170 -22.39 6.08 -12.82
C GLU A 170 -21.74 4.81 -13.36
N LEU A 171 -20.39 4.73 -13.29
CA LEU A 171 -19.64 3.55 -13.67
C LEU A 171 -20.06 2.34 -12.83
N VAL A 172 -20.13 2.49 -11.51
CA VAL A 172 -20.62 1.44 -10.60
C VAL A 172 -22.04 0.98 -10.97
N SER A 173 -22.92 1.92 -11.32
CA SER A 173 -24.31 1.62 -11.70
C SER A 173 -24.40 0.90 -13.05
N SER A 174 -23.42 1.08 -13.93
CA SER A 174 -23.34 0.43 -15.24
C SER A 174 -22.69 -0.96 -15.22
N MET A 175 -22.15 -1.39 -14.09
CA MET A 175 -21.45 -2.67 -13.98
C MET A 175 -22.40 -3.86 -14.22
N PRO A 176 -22.00 -4.87 -15.01
CA PRO A 176 -22.81 -6.07 -15.23
C PRO A 176 -22.78 -7.04 -14.03
N MET A 177 -22.00 -6.75 -13.00
CA MET A 177 -21.87 -7.53 -11.77
C MET A 177 -22.05 -6.67 -10.53
N LYS A 178 -22.34 -7.32 -9.39
CA LYS A 178 -22.46 -6.64 -8.10
C LYS A 178 -21.07 -6.10 -7.67
N PRO A 179 -20.97 -4.81 -7.29
CA PRO A 179 -19.73 -4.25 -6.76
C PRO A 179 -19.37 -4.86 -5.40
N ASP A 180 -18.08 -5.02 -5.14
CA ASP A 180 -17.58 -5.56 -3.87
C ASP A 180 -17.34 -4.45 -2.82
N VAL A 181 -16.95 -4.90 -1.62
CA VAL A 181 -16.63 -4.01 -0.49
C VAL A 181 -15.44 -3.09 -0.81
N VAL A 182 -14.51 -3.50 -1.67
CA VAL A 182 -13.31 -2.71 -2.02
C VAL A 182 -13.71 -1.49 -2.85
N ILE A 183 -14.58 -1.66 -3.85
CA ILE A 183 -15.12 -0.58 -4.69
C ILE A 183 -15.85 0.45 -3.82
N TRP A 184 -16.79 -0.01 -3.00
CA TRP A 184 -17.58 0.88 -2.14
C TRP A 184 -16.72 1.59 -1.08
N ARG A 185 -15.73 0.91 -0.49
CA ARG A 185 -14.79 1.54 0.44
C ARG A 185 -13.95 2.62 -0.24
N SER A 186 -13.54 2.42 -1.48
CA SER A 186 -12.77 3.40 -2.25
C SER A 186 -13.58 4.68 -2.53
N LEU A 187 -14.86 4.52 -2.88
CA LEU A 187 -15.80 5.64 -3.01
C LEU A 187 -16.03 6.37 -1.69
N LEU A 188 -16.31 5.64 -0.60
CA LEU A 188 -16.57 6.21 0.72
C LEU A 188 -15.36 6.99 1.27
N ASP A 189 -14.15 6.46 1.08
CA ASP A 189 -12.91 7.15 1.46
C ASP A 189 -12.74 8.47 0.70
N SER A 190 -13.00 8.48 -0.61
CA SER A 190 -12.91 9.72 -1.39
C SER A 190 -13.97 10.75 -1.01
N CYS A 191 -15.22 10.31 -0.75
CA CYS A 191 -16.29 11.16 -0.23
C CYS A 191 -15.87 11.88 1.06
N CYS A 192 -15.19 11.16 1.96
CA CYS A 192 -14.67 11.71 3.22
C CYS A 192 -13.61 12.80 2.99
N LYS A 193 -12.74 12.66 1.99
CA LYS A 193 -11.65 13.61 1.73
C LYS A 193 -12.10 14.89 1.03
N ARG A 194 -13.27 14.89 0.38
CA ARG A 194 -13.69 15.96 -0.54
C ARG A 194 -14.98 16.68 -0.13
N ASN A 195 -15.41 16.54 1.13
CA ASN A 195 -16.66 17.09 1.65
C ASN A 195 -17.88 16.73 0.78
N ALA A 196 -17.94 15.47 0.31
CA ALA A 196 -19.16 14.97 -0.31
C ALA A 196 -20.33 15.02 0.70
N SER A 197 -21.57 15.02 0.21
CA SER A 197 -22.72 15.09 1.10
C SER A 197 -22.71 13.92 2.10
N VAL A 198 -23.08 14.22 3.35
CA VAL A 198 -23.18 13.20 4.40
C VAL A 198 -24.17 12.11 3.99
N GLU A 199 -25.27 12.50 3.34
CA GLU A 199 -26.29 11.60 2.81
C GLU A 199 -25.73 10.60 1.79
N LEU A 200 -24.92 11.05 0.82
CA LEU A 200 -24.29 10.16 -0.15
C LEU A 200 -23.37 9.15 0.55
N SER A 201 -22.59 9.62 1.52
CA SER A 201 -21.68 8.78 2.30
C SER A 201 -22.43 7.74 3.14
N GLU A 202 -23.56 8.10 3.74
CA GLU A 202 -24.44 7.18 4.46
C GLU A 202 -25.03 6.12 3.53
N ASN A 203 -25.46 6.51 2.33
CA ASN A 203 -26.01 5.58 1.33
C ASN A 203 -24.97 4.56 0.88
N ILE A 204 -23.74 5.00 0.57
CA ILE A 204 -22.63 4.10 0.23
C ILE A 204 -22.33 3.14 1.39
N ALA A 205 -22.29 3.64 2.63
CA ALA A 205 -22.03 2.80 3.78
C ALA A 205 -23.10 1.72 4.00
N ARG A 206 -24.38 2.03 3.76
CA ARG A 206 -25.47 1.04 3.80
C ARG A 206 -25.25 -0.09 2.80
N GLN A 207 -24.87 0.23 1.56
CA GLN A 207 -24.56 -0.79 0.54
C GLN A 207 -23.47 -1.77 1.00
N ILE A 208 -22.48 -1.31 1.77
CA ILE A 208 -21.43 -2.17 2.31
C ILE A 208 -21.96 -3.03 3.47
N LEU A 209 -22.69 -2.42 4.41
CA LEU A 209 -23.20 -3.10 5.60
C LEU A 209 -24.27 -4.15 5.28
N GLU A 210 -25.02 -3.98 4.20
CA GLU A 210 -26.00 -4.94 3.68
C GLU A 210 -25.37 -6.07 2.86
N SER A 211 -24.08 -5.99 2.53
CA SER A 211 -23.38 -7.05 1.80
C SER A 211 -22.94 -8.18 2.75
N GLU A 212 -23.25 -9.44 2.40
CA GLU A 212 -22.96 -10.63 3.21
C GLU A 212 -21.45 -10.96 3.35
N GLN A 213 -20.56 -10.22 2.69
CA GLN A 213 -19.12 -10.48 2.66
C GLN A 213 -18.31 -9.33 3.32
N GLY A 214 -17.84 -9.56 4.54
CA GLY A 214 -16.56 -9.02 5.01
C GLY A 214 -16.53 -7.67 5.75
N ASP A 215 -16.01 -7.73 6.99
CA ASP A 215 -15.42 -6.67 7.82
C ASP A 215 -16.14 -5.30 7.81
N SER A 216 -17.12 -5.16 8.68
CA SER A 216 -17.86 -3.92 8.90
C SER A 216 -17.04 -2.82 9.61
N SER A 217 -15.86 -3.13 10.18
CA SER A 217 -15.09 -2.19 11.00
C SER A 217 -14.61 -0.96 10.21
N GLY A 218 -14.06 -1.17 9.01
CA GLY A 218 -13.55 -0.09 8.17
C GLY A 218 -14.63 0.89 7.72
N VAL A 219 -15.85 0.42 7.52
CA VAL A 219 -17.00 1.24 7.13
C VAL A 219 -17.41 2.18 8.25
N TYR A 220 -17.53 1.66 9.46
CA TYR A 220 -17.86 2.48 10.63
C TYR A 220 -16.77 3.52 10.92
N VAL A 221 -15.49 3.19 10.72
CA VAL A 221 -14.39 4.16 10.86
C VAL A 221 -14.52 5.28 9.83
N LEU A 222 -14.82 4.96 8.57
CA LEU A 222 -15.03 5.98 7.53
C LEU A 222 -16.28 6.83 7.79
N LEU A 223 -17.40 6.24 8.18
CA LEU A 223 -18.61 6.97 8.59
C LEU A 223 -18.35 7.92 9.77
N SER A 224 -17.62 7.44 10.77
CA SER A 224 -17.21 8.28 11.91
C SER A 224 -16.37 9.48 11.46
N ARG A 225 -15.55 9.35 10.41
CA ARG A 225 -14.79 10.48 9.85
C ARG A 225 -15.68 11.43 9.07
N VAL A 226 -16.62 10.91 8.27
CA VAL A 226 -17.61 11.73 7.57
C VAL A 226 -18.39 12.59 8.55
N TYR A 227 -18.93 12.00 9.62
CA TYR A 227 -19.65 12.75 10.65
C TYR A 227 -18.76 13.76 11.38
N ALA A 228 -17.50 13.40 11.69
CA ALA A 228 -16.56 14.34 12.29
C ALA A 228 -16.26 15.53 11.38
N SER A 229 -16.05 15.30 10.07
CA SER A 229 -15.81 16.36 9.07
C SER A 229 -17.02 17.30 8.93
N ALA A 230 -18.23 16.76 9.09
CA ALA A 230 -19.47 17.52 9.10
C ALA A 230 -19.81 18.13 10.48
N SER A 231 -18.90 18.06 11.46
CA SER A 231 -19.13 18.51 12.85
C SER A 231 -20.33 17.88 13.56
N ARG A 232 -20.77 16.70 13.10
CA ARG A 232 -21.89 15.91 13.66
C ARG A 232 -21.40 14.95 14.75
N TRP A 233 -20.93 15.49 15.87
CA TRP A 233 -20.27 14.72 16.93
C TRP A 233 -21.16 13.70 17.66
N ASN A 234 -22.46 13.97 17.75
CA ASN A 234 -23.41 13.00 18.31
C ASN A 234 -23.46 11.72 17.47
N ASP A 235 -23.46 11.87 16.14
CA ASP A 235 -23.47 10.73 15.22
C ASP A 235 -22.15 9.95 15.26
N VAL A 236 -21.01 10.62 15.47
CA VAL A 236 -19.72 9.96 15.77
C VAL A 236 -19.84 9.06 17.00
N GLY A 237 -20.45 9.56 18.08
CA GLY A 237 -20.69 8.79 19.29
C GLY A 237 -21.63 7.59 19.05
N LEU A 238 -22.69 7.78 18.26
CA LEU A 238 -23.62 6.71 17.89
C LEU A 238 -22.94 5.61 17.07
N VAL A 239 -22.11 5.97 16.09
CA VAL A 239 -21.34 5.00 15.29
C VAL A 239 -20.42 4.17 16.18
N ARG A 240 -19.70 4.79 17.13
CA ARG A 240 -18.84 4.06 18.08
C ARG A 240 -19.65 3.10 18.94
N LYS A 241 -20.82 3.53 19.42
CA LYS A 241 -21.72 2.66 20.20
C LYS A 241 -22.24 1.48 19.37
N LEU A 242 -22.59 1.71 18.10
CA LEU A 242 -22.99 0.66 17.17
C LEU A 242 -21.88 -0.36 16.94
N MET A 243 -20.63 0.10 16.77
CA MET A 243 -19.47 -0.80 16.68
C MET A 243 -19.34 -1.69 17.91
N THR A 244 -19.41 -1.11 19.12
CA THR A 244 -19.35 -1.87 20.37
C THR A 244 -20.50 -2.86 20.51
N ASN A 245 -21.73 -2.44 20.20
CA ASN A 245 -22.92 -3.29 20.29
C ASN A 245 -22.87 -4.49 19.34
N ASN A 246 -22.29 -4.30 18.15
CA ASN A 246 -22.13 -5.36 17.15
C ASN A 246 -20.85 -6.19 17.37
N GLY A 247 -20.12 -5.99 18.47
CA GLY A 247 -18.88 -6.72 18.78
C GLY A 247 -17.72 -6.41 17.83
N ILE A 248 -17.76 -5.27 17.15
CA ILE A 248 -16.78 -4.89 16.13
C ILE A 248 -15.63 -4.14 16.81
N LEU A 249 -14.46 -4.77 16.82
CA LEU A 249 -13.24 -4.16 17.32
C LEU A 249 -12.51 -3.41 16.19
N LYS A 250 -12.02 -2.22 16.50
CA LYS A 250 -11.14 -1.47 15.60
C LYS A 250 -9.78 -2.18 15.57
N GLU A 251 -9.34 -2.59 14.39
CA GLU A 251 -7.99 -3.12 14.21
C GLU A 251 -6.96 -2.03 14.59
N PRO A 252 -6.02 -2.31 15.52
CA PRO A 252 -4.97 -1.36 15.85
C PRO A 252 -4.00 -1.19 14.68
N GLY A 253 -3.52 0.03 14.47
CA GLY A 253 -2.47 0.28 13.49
C GLY A 253 -1.12 -0.17 14.05
N CYS A 254 -0.44 -1.07 13.35
CA CYS A 254 0.92 -1.50 13.67
C CYS A 254 1.86 -1.27 12.49
N SER A 255 3.12 -0.98 12.80
CA SER A 255 4.20 -0.86 11.81
C SER A 255 5.27 -1.91 12.09
N LEU A 256 5.65 -2.66 11.06
CA LEU A 256 6.70 -3.68 11.11
C LEU A 256 7.95 -3.16 10.42
N ILE A 257 9.12 -3.46 10.96
CA ILE A 257 10.43 -3.19 10.37
C ILE A 257 11.36 -4.38 10.61
N GLU A 258 12.07 -4.80 9.56
CA GLU A 258 13.05 -5.91 9.63
C GLU A 258 14.47 -5.33 9.75
N VAL A 259 15.21 -5.73 10.79
CA VAL A 259 16.63 -5.39 10.99
C VAL A 259 17.40 -6.67 11.30
N ASP A 260 18.44 -6.94 10.52
CA ASP A 260 19.30 -8.13 10.66
C ASP A 260 18.54 -9.48 10.74
N GLY A 261 17.42 -9.58 10.01
CA GLY A 261 16.59 -10.79 9.96
C GLY A 261 15.62 -10.95 11.14
N VAL A 262 15.49 -9.91 11.99
CA VAL A 262 14.51 -9.87 13.07
C VAL A 262 13.44 -8.85 12.72
N THR A 263 12.17 -9.26 12.77
CA THR A 263 11.02 -8.37 12.60
C THR A 263 10.64 -7.74 13.93
N HIS A 264 10.58 -6.41 13.95
CA HIS A 264 10.16 -5.61 15.08
C HIS A 264 8.79 -4.99 14.78
N GLU A 265 7.86 -5.11 15.72
CA GLU A 265 6.52 -4.55 15.62
C GLU A 265 6.36 -3.37 16.58
N PHE A 266 5.71 -2.31 16.10
CA PHE A 266 5.42 -1.11 16.89
C PHE A 266 3.94 -0.75 16.80
N PHE A 267 3.36 -0.43 17.95
CA PHE A 267 2.04 0.20 18.06
C PHE A 267 2.16 1.68 18.39
N ALA A 268 1.05 2.42 18.27
CA ALA A 268 1.05 3.82 18.65
C ALA A 268 1.36 3.98 20.16
N GLY A 269 2.40 4.75 20.49
CA GLY A 269 2.86 4.97 21.87
C GLY A 269 3.49 3.74 22.53
N ASP A 270 3.95 2.76 21.75
CA ASP A 270 4.52 1.52 22.26
C ASP A 270 5.83 1.75 23.03
N THR A 271 5.87 1.25 24.27
CA THR A 271 7.05 1.29 25.13
C THR A 271 7.58 -0.10 25.51
N SER A 272 7.06 -1.17 24.90
CA SER A 272 7.41 -2.56 25.21
C SER A 272 8.75 -3.00 24.62
N HIS A 273 9.25 -2.30 23.60
CA HIS A 273 10.48 -2.65 22.90
C HIS A 273 11.73 -2.52 23.81
N PRO A 274 12.70 -3.45 23.78
CA PRO A 274 13.91 -3.40 24.63
C PRO A 274 14.73 -2.11 24.48
N GLN A 275 14.76 -1.53 23.29
CA GLN A 275 15.45 -0.26 22.98
C GLN A 275 14.52 0.98 23.04
N THR A 276 13.42 0.92 23.79
CA THR A 276 12.43 2.01 23.83
C THR A 276 13.05 3.37 24.19
N LYS A 277 13.98 3.41 25.14
CA LYS A 277 14.60 4.67 25.57
C LYS A 277 15.36 5.35 24.43
N GLU A 278 16.14 4.58 23.69
CA GLU A 278 16.94 5.04 22.56
C GLU A 278 16.04 5.44 21.38
N ILE A 279 14.98 4.67 21.10
CA ILE A 279 14.00 4.99 20.05
C ILE A 279 13.35 6.36 20.34
N TYR A 280 12.90 6.60 21.57
CA TYR A 280 12.28 7.87 21.95
C TYR A 280 13.27 9.03 21.96
N GLN A 281 14.56 8.79 22.25
CA GLN A 281 15.59 9.80 22.09
C GLN A 281 15.77 10.20 20.61
N VAL A 282 15.82 9.23 19.70
CA VAL A 282 15.88 9.51 18.26
C VAL A 282 14.61 10.23 17.80
N LEU A 283 13.44 9.83 18.29
CA LEU A 283 12.18 10.50 17.99
C LEU A 283 12.20 11.97 18.42
N ASN A 284 12.79 12.30 19.58
CA ASN A 284 12.95 13.69 20.01
C ASN A 284 13.83 14.49 19.04
N VAL A 285 14.95 13.92 18.60
CA VAL A 285 15.84 14.55 17.61
C VAL A 285 15.12 14.77 16.28
N VAL A 286 14.29 13.81 15.86
CA VAL A 286 13.45 13.95 14.66
C VAL A 286 12.49 15.13 14.81
N GLU A 287 11.77 15.22 15.93
CA GLU A 287 10.81 16.32 16.19
C GLU A 287 11.48 17.69 16.25
N GLU A 288 12.63 17.83 16.92
CA GLU A 288 13.38 19.08 16.99
C GLU A 288 13.80 19.58 15.60
N ARG A 289 14.20 18.66 14.73
CA ARG A 289 14.56 19.00 13.34
C ARG A 289 13.35 19.33 12.49
N LEU A 290 12.23 18.61 12.65
CA LEU A 290 10.96 18.94 11.98
C LEU A 290 10.46 20.33 12.36
N ASP A 291 10.53 20.70 13.64
CA ASP A 291 10.15 22.03 14.12
C ASP A 291 11.01 23.13 13.48
N SER A 292 12.30 22.84 13.27
CA SER A 292 13.23 23.76 12.61
C SER A 292 12.91 24.00 11.13
N THR A 293 12.16 23.11 10.46
CA THR A 293 11.69 23.33 9.07
C THR A 293 10.37 24.09 9.01
N GLY A 294 9.78 24.45 10.15
CA GLY A 294 8.46 25.10 10.20
C GLY A 294 7.29 24.15 9.95
N TYR A 295 7.50 22.84 10.14
CA TYR A 295 6.42 21.86 10.04
C TYR A 295 5.28 22.17 11.03
N LYS A 296 4.05 22.00 10.57
CA LYS A 296 2.83 22.12 11.37
C LYS A 296 2.02 20.83 11.22
N PRO A 297 1.72 20.12 12.32
CA PRO A 297 0.94 18.88 12.26
C PRO A 297 -0.45 19.09 11.69
N ASP A 298 -0.92 18.14 10.87
CA ASP A 298 -2.30 18.09 10.44
C ASP A 298 -3.15 17.30 11.44
N TYR A 299 -3.97 18.02 12.21
CA TYR A 299 -4.86 17.44 13.21
C TYR A 299 -6.18 16.92 12.66
N SER A 300 -6.44 17.04 11.35
CA SER A 300 -7.69 16.62 10.71
C SER A 300 -8.02 15.14 10.94
N GLN A 301 -6.99 14.29 11.05
CA GLN A 301 -7.11 12.85 11.24
C GLN A 301 -6.74 12.36 12.65
N ALA A 302 -6.36 13.26 13.57
CA ALA A 302 -6.03 12.90 14.94
C ALA A 302 -7.30 12.49 15.71
N PRO A 303 -7.25 11.43 16.55
CA PRO A 303 -8.36 11.12 17.45
C PRO A 303 -8.64 12.34 18.34
N MET A 304 -9.91 12.76 18.44
CA MET A 304 -10.29 13.66 19.53
C MET A 304 -10.28 12.86 20.83
N VAL A 305 -9.16 12.98 21.56
CA VAL A 305 -9.18 12.85 23.02
C VAL A 305 -9.57 14.24 23.54
N ASP A 306 -10.55 14.28 24.43
CA ASP A 306 -10.86 15.51 25.18
C ASP A 306 -9.58 15.96 25.91
N GLU A 307 -9.36 17.26 25.99
CA GLU A 307 -8.25 17.96 26.67
C GLU A 307 -6.98 18.29 25.83
N LEU A 308 -6.71 19.61 25.80
CA LEU A 308 -5.47 20.34 25.48
C LEU A 308 -4.75 19.99 24.17
N ASN A 309 -4.41 21.01 23.36
CA ASN A 309 -3.66 20.88 22.09
C ASN A 309 -2.34 20.08 22.21
N THR A 310 -1.77 19.94 23.41
CA THR A 310 -0.63 19.07 23.71
C THR A 310 -0.95 17.58 23.49
N SER A 311 -2.15 17.08 23.83
CA SER A 311 -2.49 15.65 23.69
C SER A 311 -2.65 15.21 22.23
N LYS A 312 -3.14 16.09 21.35
CA LYS A 312 -3.29 15.80 19.90
C LYS A 312 -1.95 15.72 19.19
N ARG A 313 -1.01 16.62 19.55
CA ARG A 313 0.35 16.60 19.00
C ARG A 313 1.09 15.36 19.42
N ASP A 314 0.98 14.97 20.69
CA ASP A 314 1.56 13.73 21.20
C ASP A 314 0.92 12.49 20.54
N SER A 315 -0.40 12.50 20.26
CA SER A 315 -1.05 11.40 19.56
C SER A 315 -0.47 11.17 18.15
N LEU A 316 -0.19 12.22 17.38
CA LEU A 316 0.39 12.10 16.03
C LEU A 316 1.88 11.72 16.08
N ARG A 317 2.62 12.31 17.02
CA ARG A 317 4.04 12.04 17.26
C ARG A 317 4.31 10.58 17.60
N LEU A 318 3.37 9.95 18.30
CA LEU A 318 3.51 8.57 18.77
C LEU A 318 2.94 7.54 17.80
N HIS A 319 2.64 7.90 16.56
CA HIS A 319 2.24 6.92 15.54
C HIS A 319 3.32 5.86 15.34
N SER A 320 2.88 4.61 15.14
CA SER A 320 3.76 3.45 14.96
C SER A 320 4.80 3.62 13.85
N GLU A 321 4.45 4.36 12.80
CA GLU A 321 5.30 4.66 11.66
C GLU A 321 6.52 5.48 12.11
N ARG A 322 6.31 6.48 12.97
CA ARG A 322 7.39 7.34 13.49
C ARG A 322 8.31 6.55 14.42
N LEU A 323 7.77 5.65 15.24
CA LEU A 323 8.57 4.74 16.07
C LEU A 323 9.40 3.79 15.21
N ALA A 324 8.81 3.20 14.18
CA ALA A 324 9.53 2.32 13.25
C ALA A 324 10.62 3.08 12.46
N ILE A 325 10.36 4.31 12.03
CA ILE A 325 11.38 5.17 11.40
C ILE A 325 12.51 5.50 12.38
N ALA A 326 12.19 5.90 13.61
CA ALA A 326 13.20 6.19 14.63
C ALA A 326 14.05 4.96 14.96
N PHE A 327 13.44 3.79 15.06
CA PHE A 327 14.15 2.52 15.21
C PHE A 327 15.06 2.20 14.01
N GLY A 328 14.57 2.46 12.79
CA GLY A 328 15.35 2.31 11.56
C GLY A 328 16.56 3.24 11.52
N LEU A 329 16.38 4.53 11.84
CA LEU A 329 17.46 5.52 11.94
C LEU A 329 18.51 5.14 12.99
N LEU A 330 18.09 4.49 14.07
CA LEU A 330 18.97 4.06 15.15
C LEU A 330 19.84 2.85 14.77
N ASN A 331 19.26 1.85 14.10
CA ASN A 331 19.90 0.53 13.97
C ASN A 331 20.39 0.20 12.55
N LEU A 332 19.86 0.86 11.51
CA LEU A 332 20.29 0.60 10.14
C LEU A 332 21.59 1.34 9.80
N LYS A 333 22.39 0.71 8.93
CA LYS A 333 23.64 1.31 8.46
C LYS A 333 23.36 2.52 7.55
N PRO A 334 24.20 3.57 7.59
CA PRO A 334 24.07 4.71 6.68
C PRO A 334 23.96 4.27 5.21
N GLY A 335 23.02 4.87 4.48
CA GLY A 335 22.75 4.56 3.08
C GLY A 335 21.86 3.33 2.84
N MET A 336 21.48 2.58 3.88
CA MET A 336 20.44 1.56 3.73
C MET A 336 19.05 2.20 3.81
N PRO A 337 18.13 1.85 2.88
CA PRO A 337 16.75 2.32 2.97
C PRO A 337 16.01 1.68 4.14
N ILE A 338 15.23 2.50 4.85
CA ILE A 338 14.35 2.06 5.94
C ILE A 338 13.08 1.47 5.30
N ARG A 339 12.80 0.18 5.54
CA ARG A 339 11.60 -0.48 5.00
C ARG A 339 10.60 -0.73 6.11
N ILE A 340 9.40 -0.19 5.95
CA ILE A 340 8.32 -0.29 6.94
C ILE A 340 7.09 -0.89 6.27
N PHE A 341 6.47 -1.85 6.92
CA PHE A 341 5.15 -2.35 6.54
C PHE A 341 4.10 -1.86 7.54
N LYS A 342 3.02 -1.27 7.05
CA LYS A 342 1.88 -0.80 7.82
C LYS A 342 0.65 -1.63 7.47
N ASN A 343 -0.02 -2.19 8.48
CA ASN A 343 -1.25 -2.97 8.28
C ASN A 343 -2.47 -2.12 7.90
N LEU A 344 -2.43 -0.81 8.14
CA LEU A 344 -3.45 0.17 7.80
C LEU A 344 -2.94 1.16 6.74
N ARG A 345 -3.82 2.03 6.24
CA ARG A 345 -3.40 3.16 5.42
C ARG A 345 -2.64 4.19 6.25
N VAL A 346 -1.53 4.68 5.72
CA VAL A 346 -0.75 5.78 6.33
C VAL A 346 -1.59 7.06 6.31
N CYS A 347 -1.66 7.77 7.44
CA CYS A 347 -2.38 9.04 7.52
C CYS A 347 -1.64 10.16 6.78
N ASP A 348 -2.37 11.22 6.42
CA ASP A 348 -1.83 12.32 5.59
C ASP A 348 -0.64 13.02 6.28
N ASP A 349 -0.73 13.20 7.59
CA ASP A 349 0.34 13.78 8.40
C ASP A 349 1.60 12.90 8.42
N CYS A 350 1.46 11.58 8.67
CA CYS A 350 2.61 10.67 8.67
C CYS A 350 3.26 10.55 7.30
N HIS A 351 2.49 10.59 6.22
CA HIS A 351 3.04 10.61 4.88
C HIS A 351 3.91 11.85 4.66
N LYS A 352 3.40 13.04 4.99
CA LYS A 352 4.13 14.31 4.87
C LYS A 352 5.40 14.32 5.74
N VAL A 353 5.28 13.87 6.99
CA VAL A 353 6.42 13.80 7.92
C VAL A 353 7.47 12.81 7.44
N THR A 354 7.07 11.66 6.89
CA THR A 354 8.03 10.69 6.33
C THR A 354 8.83 11.30 5.18
N GLY A 355 8.17 12.10 4.32
CA GLY A 355 8.84 12.90 3.30
C GLY A 355 9.89 13.84 3.90
N LEU A 356 9.51 14.66 4.88
CA LEU A 356 10.44 15.58 5.55
C LEU A 356 11.60 14.85 6.23
N ILE A 357 11.36 13.71 6.90
CA ILE A 357 12.43 12.92 7.52
C ILE A 357 13.42 12.41 6.46
N SER A 358 12.92 11.96 5.29
CA SER A 358 13.79 11.49 4.21
C SER A 358 14.77 12.57 3.73
N GLU A 359 14.34 13.83 3.70
CA GLU A 359 15.17 14.99 3.35
C GLU A 359 16.15 15.35 4.49
N ILE A 360 15.62 15.54 5.70
CA ILE A 360 16.38 16.01 6.88
C ILE A 360 17.52 15.04 7.25
N PHE A 361 17.26 13.74 7.13
CA PHE A 361 18.22 12.69 7.50
C PHE A 361 18.94 12.08 6.30
N ASN A 362 18.66 12.55 5.08
CA ASN A 362 19.23 12.03 3.83
C ASN A 362 19.16 10.49 3.76
N VAL A 363 17.95 9.96 3.93
CA VAL A 363 17.67 8.53 3.99
C VAL A 363 16.47 8.20 3.12
N GLU A 364 16.57 7.13 2.33
CA GLU A 364 15.41 6.60 1.61
C GLU A 364 14.51 5.83 2.58
N ILE A 365 13.22 6.16 2.61
CA ILE A 365 12.23 5.47 3.44
C ILE A 365 11.19 4.86 2.51
N ILE A 366 10.97 3.56 2.63
CA ILE A 366 10.02 2.80 1.84
C ILE A 366 8.93 2.31 2.79
N VAL A 367 7.75 2.90 2.70
CA VAL A 367 6.60 2.51 3.53
C VAL A 367 5.58 1.79 2.65
N ARG A 368 5.25 0.55 2.99
CA ARG A 368 4.13 -0.17 2.40
C ARG A 368 2.90 0.03 3.28
N ASP A 369 1.82 0.55 2.72
CA ASP A 369 0.50 0.48 3.37
C ASP A 369 -0.25 -0.79 2.94
N ARG A 370 -1.58 -0.84 3.15
CA ARG A 370 -2.40 -2.00 2.75
C ARG A 370 -2.28 -2.38 1.27
N VAL A 371 -2.07 -1.41 0.39
CA VAL A 371 -2.25 -1.60 -1.06
C VAL A 371 -1.07 -1.14 -1.90
N ARG A 372 -0.21 -0.24 -1.40
CA ARG A 372 0.90 0.32 -2.18
C ARG A 372 2.15 0.59 -1.36
N PHE A 373 3.26 0.78 -2.06
CA PHE A 373 4.49 1.34 -1.53
C PHE A 373 4.60 2.83 -1.82
N HIS A 374 5.10 3.54 -0.82
CA HIS A 374 5.50 4.93 -0.83
C HIS A 374 7.01 4.98 -0.71
N HIS A 375 7.68 5.50 -1.74
CA HIS A 375 9.13 5.69 -1.74
C HIS A 375 9.43 7.15 -1.46
N PHE A 376 9.89 7.43 -0.24
CA PHE A 376 10.26 8.76 0.20
C PHE A 376 11.76 8.97 0.02
N LYS A 377 12.12 10.01 -0.74
CA LYS A 377 13.50 10.42 -0.96
C LYS A 377 13.53 11.91 -1.25
N ASP A 378 14.47 12.62 -0.64
CA ASP A 378 14.69 14.06 -0.85
C ASP A 378 13.37 14.87 -0.70
N GLY A 379 12.57 14.55 0.32
CA GLY A 379 11.32 15.26 0.62
C GLY A 379 10.11 14.82 -0.22
N SER A 380 10.34 14.04 -1.28
CA SER A 380 9.32 13.66 -2.27
C SER A 380 8.91 12.20 -2.11
N CYS A 381 7.64 11.89 -2.42
CA CYS A 381 7.13 10.53 -2.46
C CYS A 381 6.88 10.05 -3.90
N SER A 382 7.08 8.76 -4.19
CA SER A 382 6.71 8.16 -5.49
C SER A 382 5.25 8.32 -5.87
N CYS A 383 4.35 8.54 -4.92
CA CYS A 383 2.94 8.77 -5.20
C CYS A 383 2.60 10.21 -5.64
N MET A 384 3.57 11.13 -5.66
CA MET A 384 3.38 12.56 -5.98
C MET A 384 2.30 13.23 -5.12
N ASP A 385 2.27 12.85 -3.85
CA ASP A 385 1.25 13.23 -2.89
C ASP A 385 -0.20 12.91 -3.31
N TYR A 386 -0.36 11.88 -4.13
CA TYR A 386 -1.64 11.36 -4.56
C TYR A 386 -1.77 9.86 -4.30
N TRP A 387 -2.36 9.50 -3.17
CA TRP A 387 -2.44 8.12 -2.70
C TRP A 387 -3.63 7.80 -1.82
#